data_AF-A0A9P4HC57-F1
#
_entry.id   AF-A0A9P4HC57-F1
#
_cell.length_a   1.000
_cell.length_b   1.000
_cell.length_c   1.000
_cell.angle_alpha   90.00
_cell.angle_beta   90.00
_cell.angle_gamma   90.00
#
_symmetry.space_group_name_H-M   'P 1'
#
loop_
_entity.id
_entity.type
_entity.pdbx_description
1 polymer ?
#
loop_
_entity_poly.entity_id
_entity_poly.type
_entity_poly.pdbx_seq_one_letter_code
_entity_poly.pdbx_strand_id
1 'polypeptide(L)'
;MSKNTVTSDLVLDGQSNWELWIFVVKRIAEAGDVREYIDPDQLYRPLQKPEKPVRPAPTVNADGYPPTQPIQQALMQYNQDLSNYYKDIKEYRRLKDKLGQVEAHITKTIQQDLLYHIKDKLSIHDQIKTLQELYSPTTADQEYRVQKAYEAAKTLHAR
;
A
#
# COMPACT_ATOMS: atom_id res chain seq x y z
N MET A 1 5.50 -8.27 -41.62
CA MET A 1 4.29 -8.17 -40.76
C MET A 1 4.76 -8.00 -39.31
N SER A 2 5.09 -6.77 -38.90
CA SER A 2 5.49 -6.49 -37.52
C SER A 2 4.25 -6.41 -36.65
N LYS A 3 4.14 -7.31 -35.66
CA LYS A 3 3.14 -7.23 -34.61
C LYS A 3 3.55 -6.11 -33.66
N ASN A 4 3.06 -4.91 -33.90
CA ASN A 4 3.06 -3.87 -32.87
C ASN A 4 1.98 -4.24 -31.84
N THR A 5 2.32 -5.13 -30.92
CA THR A 5 1.63 -5.19 -29.62
C THR A 5 1.98 -3.91 -28.89
N VAL A 6 1.18 -2.87 -29.11
CA VAL A 6 1.18 -1.68 -28.27
C VAL A 6 0.52 -2.08 -26.96
N THR A 7 1.28 -2.74 -26.08
CA THR A 7 0.99 -2.73 -24.65
C THR A 7 1.48 -1.37 -24.18
N SER A 8 0.66 -0.34 -24.37
CA SER A 8 0.90 0.93 -23.68
C SER A 8 0.70 0.65 -22.20
N ASP A 9 1.77 0.28 -21.50
CA ASP A 9 1.77 0.30 -20.05
C ASP A 9 1.31 1.70 -19.64
N LEU A 10 0.30 1.75 -18.76
CA LEU A 10 -0.27 3.00 -18.31
C LEU A 10 0.76 3.73 -17.46
N VAL A 11 1.47 4.69 -18.05
CA VAL A 11 2.50 5.49 -17.39
C VAL A 11 1.92 6.82 -16.93
N LEU A 12 2.19 7.18 -15.66
CA LEU A 12 1.93 8.51 -15.13
C LEU A 12 3.00 9.47 -15.65
N ASP A 13 2.62 10.28 -16.63
CA ASP A 13 3.42 11.36 -17.24
C ASP A 13 2.80 12.76 -17.00
N GLY A 14 1.64 12.81 -16.33
CA GLY A 14 0.91 14.04 -16.07
C GLY A 14 -0.52 13.83 -15.59
N GLN A 15 -1.24 14.94 -15.44
CA GLN A 15 -2.62 14.97 -14.93
C GLN A 15 -3.62 14.20 -15.81
N SER A 16 -3.34 14.08 -17.11
CA SER A 16 -4.25 13.40 -18.06
C SER A 16 -4.42 11.92 -17.75
N ASN A 17 -3.38 11.28 -17.21
CA ASN A 17 -3.32 9.85 -16.95
C ASN A 17 -3.51 9.51 -15.47
N TRP A 18 -3.55 10.52 -14.59
CA TRP A 18 -3.70 10.37 -13.14
C TRP A 18 -4.87 9.45 -12.76
N GLU A 19 -6.09 9.75 -13.22
CA GLU A 19 -7.31 9.02 -12.83
C GLU A 19 -7.24 7.53 -13.16
N LEU A 20 -6.75 7.20 -14.34
CA LEU A 20 -6.60 5.81 -14.76
C LEU A 20 -5.46 5.14 -13.97
N TRP A 21 -4.36 5.85 -13.76
CA TRP A 21 -3.18 5.31 -13.08
C TRP A 21 -3.48 5.01 -11.62
N ILE A 22 -4.07 5.97 -10.89
CA ILE A 22 -4.44 5.77 -9.49
C ILE A 22 -5.53 4.69 -9.34
N PHE A 23 -6.43 4.56 -10.32
CA PHE A 23 -7.40 3.46 -10.35
C PHE A 23 -6.70 2.10 -10.40
N VAL A 24 -5.69 1.92 -11.27
CA VAL A 24 -4.93 0.66 -11.36
C VAL A 24 -4.18 0.38 -10.07
N VAL A 25 -3.51 1.38 -9.48
CA VAL A 25 -2.82 1.26 -8.19
C VAL A 25 -3.79 0.83 -7.09
N LYS A 26 -4.97 1.48 -7.00
CA LYS A 26 -6.03 1.12 -6.04
C LYS A 26 -6.53 -0.31 -6.27
N ARG A 27 -6.67 -0.77 -7.52
CA ARG A 27 -7.06 -2.15 -7.83
C ARG A 27 -6.05 -3.20 -7.39
N ILE A 28 -4.75 -2.94 -7.60
CA ILE A 28 -3.69 -3.85 -7.14
C ILE A 28 -3.71 -3.95 -5.61
N ALA A 29 -3.89 -2.82 -4.92
CA ALA A 29 -3.97 -2.78 -3.47
C ALA A 29 -5.22 -3.47 -2.91
N GLU A 30 -6.38 -3.31 -3.57
CA GLU A 30 -7.61 -4.05 -3.25
C GLU A 30 -7.39 -5.56 -3.38
N ALA A 31 -6.80 -6.01 -4.49
CA ALA A 31 -6.50 -7.44 -4.70
C ALA A 31 -5.47 -8.01 -3.70
N GLY A 32 -4.67 -7.14 -3.07
CA GLY A 32 -3.71 -7.50 -2.05
C GLY A 32 -4.21 -7.36 -0.61
N ASP A 33 -5.43 -6.86 -0.40
CA ASP A 33 -5.96 -6.45 0.92
C ASP A 33 -5.07 -5.42 1.64
N VAL A 34 -4.38 -4.55 0.90
CA VAL A 34 -3.43 -3.56 1.46
C VAL A 34 -3.88 -2.11 1.26
N ARG A 35 -5.12 -1.89 0.80
CA ARG A 35 -5.66 -0.55 0.52
C ARG A 35 -5.54 0.41 1.70
N GLU A 36 -5.79 -0.06 2.92
CA GLU A 36 -5.72 0.74 4.16
C GLU A 36 -4.33 1.33 4.47
N TYR A 37 -3.27 0.75 3.90
CA TYR A 37 -1.88 1.20 4.12
C TYR A 37 -1.38 2.19 3.07
N ILE A 38 -2.14 2.38 1.99
CA ILE A 38 -1.72 3.15 0.81
C ILE A 38 -2.67 4.31 0.47
N ASP A 39 -3.89 4.31 1.00
CA ASP A 39 -4.92 5.28 0.65
C ASP A 39 -4.49 6.70 1.10
N PRO A 40 -4.20 7.63 0.17
CA PRO A 40 -3.65 8.94 0.52
C PRO A 40 -4.71 9.87 1.12
N ASP A 41 -5.99 9.54 0.95
CA ASP A 41 -7.12 10.29 1.49
C ASP A 41 -7.41 9.90 2.96
N GLN A 42 -6.71 8.88 3.48
CA GLN A 42 -6.84 8.41 4.85
C GLN A 42 -5.61 8.75 5.70
N LEU A 43 -5.77 8.69 7.02
CA LEU A 43 -4.64 8.85 7.92
C LEU A 43 -3.70 7.64 7.80
N TYR A 44 -2.43 7.90 7.51
CA TYR A 44 -1.41 6.86 7.38
C TYR A 44 -1.36 5.95 8.61
N ARG A 45 -1.48 4.64 8.37
CA ARG A 45 -1.27 3.61 9.39
C ARG A 45 -0.11 2.72 8.94
N PRO A 46 1.02 2.68 9.67
CA PRO A 46 2.10 1.80 9.32
C PRO A 46 1.73 0.34 9.60
N LEU A 47 2.14 -0.57 8.71
CA LEU A 47 2.02 -2.01 8.94
C LEU A 47 2.91 -2.41 10.12
N GLN A 48 2.28 -2.80 11.23
CA GLN A 48 2.99 -3.17 12.45
C GLN A 48 3.50 -4.60 12.38
N LYS A 49 4.78 -4.79 12.71
CA LYS A 49 5.36 -6.12 12.84
C LYS A 49 4.89 -6.73 14.17
N PRO A 50 4.30 -7.94 14.18
CA PRO A 50 3.95 -8.62 15.41
C PRO A 50 5.17 -8.78 16.33
N GLU A 51 4.96 -8.57 17.63
CA GLU A 51 5.97 -8.77 18.65
C GLU A 51 6.02 -10.24 19.07
N LYS A 52 7.23 -10.79 19.19
CA LYS A 52 7.39 -12.18 19.59
C LYS A 52 7.10 -12.30 21.10
N PRO A 53 6.21 -13.21 21.53
CA PRO A 53 5.96 -13.43 22.94
C PRO A 53 7.23 -13.81 23.69
N VAL A 54 7.39 -13.27 24.89
CA VAL A 54 8.53 -13.56 25.76
C VAL A 54 8.21 -14.77 26.61
N ARG A 55 9.13 -15.73 26.64
CA ARG A 55 8.96 -16.93 27.47
C ARG A 55 8.97 -16.52 28.95
N PRO A 56 7.99 -16.97 29.76
CA PRO A 56 8.01 -16.70 31.19
C PRO A 56 9.27 -17.30 31.83
N ALA A 57 9.92 -16.51 32.68
CA ALA A 57 11.05 -17.00 33.48
C ALA A 57 10.55 -18.03 34.51
N PRO A 58 11.35 -19.05 34.85
CA PRO A 58 11.04 -19.90 35.98
C PRO A 58 11.07 -19.04 37.25
N THR A 59 9.89 -18.79 37.84
CA THR A 59 9.82 -18.25 39.19
C THR A 59 10.37 -19.31 40.14
N VAL A 60 11.25 -18.91 41.06
CA VAL A 60 11.71 -19.76 42.16
C VAL A 60 11.06 -19.18 43.40
N ASN A 61 10.35 -19.99 44.19
CA ASN A 61 9.81 -19.50 45.47
C ASN A 61 10.99 -19.17 46.41
N ALA A 62 10.75 -18.33 47.42
CA ALA A 62 11.75 -17.98 48.44
C ALA A 62 12.37 -19.21 49.13
N ASP A 63 11.64 -20.33 49.12
CA ASP A 63 12.03 -21.61 49.71
C ASP A 63 12.86 -22.52 48.78
N GLY A 64 13.24 -22.04 47.59
CA GLY A 64 14.03 -22.80 46.61
C GLY A 64 13.26 -23.89 45.84
N TYR A 65 11.98 -24.08 46.13
CA TYR A 65 11.12 -25.03 45.42
C TYR A 65 10.46 -24.40 44.18
N PRO A 66 10.24 -25.19 43.11
CA PRO A 66 9.50 -24.71 41.94
C PRO A 66 8.04 -24.40 42.31
N PRO A 67 7.48 -23.25 41.90
CA PRO A 67 6.06 -22.94 42.00
C PRO A 67 5.26 -23.92 41.15
N THR A 68 4.41 -24.72 41.78
CA THR A 68 3.76 -25.88 41.16
C THR A 68 2.53 -25.55 40.31
N GLN A 69 1.97 -24.33 40.35
CA GLN A 69 0.71 -24.00 39.64
C GLN A 69 0.74 -22.74 38.75
N PRO A 70 1.35 -21.60 39.14
CA PRO A 70 1.39 -20.41 38.28
C PRO A 70 2.17 -20.60 36.97
N ILE A 71 3.19 -21.47 36.99
CA ILE A 71 4.08 -21.71 35.84
C ILE A 71 3.39 -22.46 34.71
N GLN A 72 2.53 -23.45 35.00
CA GLN A 72 1.89 -24.24 33.95
C GLN A 72 0.88 -23.41 33.15
N GLN A 73 0.07 -22.58 33.82
CA GLN A 73 -0.87 -21.67 33.16
C GLN A 73 -0.14 -20.61 32.33
N ALA A 74 0.95 -20.03 32.85
CA ALA A 74 1.78 -19.08 32.11
C ALA A 74 2.44 -19.72 30.87
N LEU A 75 2.89 -20.98 30.97
CA LEU A 75 3.43 -21.72 29.83
C LEU A 75 2.36 -22.08 28.79
N MET A 76 1.15 -22.44 29.23
CA MET A 76 0.02 -22.68 28.33
C MET A 76 -0.37 -21.40 27.58
N GLN A 77 -0.47 -20.27 28.27
CA GLN A 77 -0.73 -18.96 27.66
C GLN A 77 0.38 -18.57 26.67
N TYR A 78 1.66 -18.71 27.07
CA TYR A 78 2.80 -18.46 26.18
C TYR A 78 2.74 -19.32 24.90
N ASN A 79 2.39 -20.60 25.00
CA ASN A 79 2.28 -21.46 23.83
C ASN A 79 1.12 -21.02 22.91
N GLN A 80 0.01 -20.56 23.48
CA GLN A 80 -1.11 -20.00 22.73
C GLN A 80 -0.72 -18.69 22.03
N ASP A 81 -0.09 -17.77 22.76
CA ASP A 81 0.40 -16.49 22.22
C ASP A 81 1.45 -16.72 21.13
N LEU A 82 2.33 -17.71 21.29
CA LEU A 82 3.33 -18.07 20.30
C LEU A 82 2.68 -18.64 19.03
N SER A 83 1.61 -19.42 19.17
CA SER A 83 0.83 -19.92 18.04
C SER A 83 0.14 -18.78 17.29
N ASN A 84 -0.46 -17.82 18.00
CA ASN A 84 -1.05 -16.61 17.41
C ASN A 84 0.01 -15.77 16.71
N TYR A 85 1.15 -15.52 17.35
CA TYR A 85 2.29 -14.82 16.75
C TYR A 85 2.74 -15.43 15.42
N TYR A 86 2.78 -16.77 15.30
CA TYR A 86 3.15 -17.40 14.03
C TYR A 86 2.11 -17.21 12.92
N LYS A 87 0.82 -17.09 13.27
CA LYS A 87 -0.22 -16.72 12.31
C LYS A 87 -0.07 -15.26 11.89
N ASP A 88 0.10 -14.37 12.87
CA ASP A 88 0.20 -12.93 12.64
C ASP A 88 1.45 -12.58 11.85
N ILE A 89 2.61 -13.20 12.12
CA ILE A 89 3.84 -12.94 11.39
C ILE A 89 3.77 -13.45 9.94
N LYS A 90 2.99 -14.51 9.69
CA LYS A 90 2.74 -15.01 8.34
C LYS A 90 1.89 -14.01 7.56
N GLU A 91 0.84 -13.50 8.19
CA GLU A 91 -0.03 -12.48 7.59
C GLU A 91 0.72 -11.17 7.35
N TYR A 92 1.50 -10.70 8.32
CA TYR A 92 2.39 -9.54 8.16
C TYR A 92 3.32 -9.68 6.95
N ARG A 93 3.94 -10.87 6.76
CA ARG A 93 4.82 -11.11 5.59
C ARG A 93 4.04 -11.07 4.28
N ARG A 94 2.82 -11.62 4.24
CA ARG A 94 1.94 -11.57 3.07
C ARG A 94 1.59 -10.13 2.70
N LEU A 95 1.14 -9.34 3.68
CA LEU A 95 0.80 -7.92 3.47
C LEU A 95 2.03 -7.12 3.03
N LYS A 96 3.20 -7.34 3.65
CA LYS A 96 4.44 -6.68 3.28
C LYS A 96 4.87 -6.99 1.84
N ASP A 97 4.73 -8.25 1.41
CA ASP A 97 5.00 -8.64 0.03
C ASP A 97 4.04 -7.94 -0.96
N LYS A 98 2.75 -7.86 -0.62
CA LYS A 98 1.75 -7.15 -1.43
C LYS A 98 2.01 -5.65 -1.52
N LEU A 99 2.42 -5.02 -0.42
CA LEU A 99 2.90 -3.63 -0.45
C LEU A 99 4.11 -3.48 -1.37
N GLY A 100 5.09 -4.39 -1.31
CA GLY A 100 6.23 -4.39 -2.22
C GLY A 100 5.83 -4.51 -3.70
N GLN A 101 4.78 -5.28 -4.02
CA GLN A 101 4.23 -5.37 -5.38
C GLN A 101 3.60 -4.05 -5.85
N VAL A 102 2.90 -3.35 -4.96
CA VAL A 102 2.33 -2.02 -5.24
C VAL A 102 3.45 -1.00 -5.48
N GLU A 103 4.47 -0.97 -4.62
CA GLU A 103 5.63 -0.08 -4.77
C GLU A 103 6.39 -0.35 -6.08
N ALA A 104 6.62 -1.63 -6.40
CA ALA A 104 7.24 -2.02 -7.66
C ALA A 104 6.41 -1.62 -8.88
N HIS A 105 5.08 -1.60 -8.76
CA HIS A 105 4.23 -1.09 -9.83
C HIS A 105 4.40 0.42 -9.98
N ILE A 106 4.26 1.18 -8.88
CA ILE A 106 4.40 2.64 -8.88
C ILE A 106 5.73 3.06 -9.49
N THR A 107 6.85 2.51 -9.01
CA THR A 107 8.19 2.86 -9.51
C THR A 107 8.41 2.53 -10.99
N LYS A 108 7.69 1.55 -11.55
CA LYS A 108 7.78 1.17 -12.98
C LYS A 108 6.83 1.95 -13.89
N THR A 109 5.71 2.44 -13.35
CA THR A 109 4.63 3.06 -14.13
C THR A 109 4.52 4.56 -13.92
N ILE A 110 5.58 5.21 -13.45
CA ILE A 110 5.69 6.67 -13.42
C ILE A 110 6.86 7.13 -14.30
N GLN A 111 6.77 8.34 -14.84
CA GLN A 111 7.87 8.96 -15.57
C GLN A 111 9.10 9.17 -14.66
N GLN A 112 10.30 9.09 -15.24
CA GLN A 112 11.57 9.17 -14.50
C GLN A 112 11.69 10.42 -13.63
N ASP A 113 11.20 11.57 -14.08
CA ASP A 113 11.27 12.81 -13.31
C ASP A 113 10.46 12.72 -12.00
N LEU A 114 9.40 11.91 -11.99
CA LEU A 114 8.54 11.67 -10.82
C LEU A 114 9.24 10.84 -9.75
N LEU A 115 10.21 10.01 -10.13
CA LEU A 115 11.01 9.25 -9.17
C LEU A 115 11.76 10.17 -8.22
N TYR A 116 12.22 11.35 -8.68
CA TYR A 116 12.92 12.30 -7.83
C TYR A 116 12.04 12.90 -6.73
N HIS A 117 10.72 12.96 -6.95
CA HIS A 117 9.76 13.46 -5.96
C HIS A 117 9.44 12.43 -4.88
N ILE A 118 9.58 11.13 -5.19
CA ILE A 118 9.16 10.04 -4.29
C ILE A 118 10.32 9.23 -3.70
N LYS A 119 11.56 9.35 -4.22
CA LYS A 119 12.71 8.52 -3.80
C LYS A 119 13.04 8.57 -2.30
N ASP A 120 12.76 9.70 -1.64
CA ASP A 120 13.08 9.91 -0.22
C ASP A 120 11.85 9.63 0.69
N LYS A 121 10.74 9.16 0.10
CA LYS A 121 9.50 8.84 0.83
C LYS A 121 9.56 7.39 1.30
N LEU A 122 9.45 7.22 2.62
CA LEU A 122 9.63 5.93 3.29
C LEU A 122 8.40 5.02 3.17
N SER A 123 7.23 5.56 2.85
CA SER A 123 5.98 4.81 2.76
C SER A 123 5.31 4.99 1.40
N ILE A 124 4.66 3.94 0.91
CA ILE A 124 3.85 3.97 -0.32
C ILE A 124 2.75 5.02 -0.22
N HIS A 125 2.15 5.17 0.97
CA HIS A 125 1.20 6.24 1.25
C HIS A 125 1.79 7.63 0.93
N ASP A 126 2.99 7.93 1.43
CA ASP A 126 3.61 9.24 1.20
C ASP A 126 4.05 9.41 -0.26
N GLN A 127 4.46 8.32 -0.93
CA GLN A 127 4.74 8.33 -2.37
C GLN A 127 3.47 8.70 -3.16
N ILE A 128 2.37 7.99 -2.94
CA ILE A 128 1.09 8.24 -3.64
C ILE A 128 0.56 9.63 -3.31
N LYS A 129 0.59 10.05 -2.03
CA LYS A 129 0.15 11.38 -1.62
C LYS A 129 0.95 12.49 -2.31
N THR A 130 2.25 12.34 -2.41
CA THR A 130 3.12 13.29 -3.15
C THR A 130 2.72 13.35 -4.63
N LEU A 131 2.46 12.20 -5.27
CA LEU A 131 2.02 12.17 -6.67
C LEU A 131 0.61 12.76 -6.85
N GLN A 132 -0.29 12.56 -5.89
CA GLN A 132 -1.63 13.15 -5.87
C GLN A 132 -1.57 14.67 -5.78
N GLU A 133 -0.74 15.21 -4.88
CA GLU A 133 -0.54 16.65 -4.74
C GLU A 133 0.00 17.30 -6.02
N LEU A 134 0.77 16.55 -6.83
CA LEU A 134 1.35 17.05 -8.08
C LEU A 134 0.40 16.93 -9.28
N TYR A 135 -0.37 15.84 -9.37
CA TYR A 135 -1.06 15.46 -10.61
C TYR A 135 -2.55 15.18 -10.48
N SER A 136 -3.13 15.20 -9.28
CA SER A 136 -4.57 15.10 -9.14
C SER A 136 -5.21 16.33 -9.79
N PRO A 137 -6.03 16.17 -10.84
CA PRO A 137 -6.70 17.30 -11.46
C PRO A 137 -7.69 17.91 -10.46
N THR A 138 -7.77 19.23 -10.45
CA THR A 138 -8.81 19.93 -9.68
C THR A 138 -10.15 19.79 -10.39
N THR A 139 -11.26 20.06 -9.68
CA THR A 139 -12.60 20.13 -10.29
C THR A 139 -12.63 21.09 -11.49
N ALA A 140 -11.94 22.23 -11.38
CA ALA A 140 -11.83 23.20 -12.47
C ALA A 140 -11.09 22.64 -13.69
N ASP A 141 -10.01 21.88 -13.47
CA ASP A 141 -9.26 21.23 -14.57
C ASP A 141 -10.13 20.19 -15.28
N GLN A 142 -10.95 19.44 -14.52
CA GLN A 142 -11.88 18.47 -15.09
C GLN A 142 -12.98 19.14 -15.92
N GLU A 143 -13.61 20.20 -15.39
CA GLU A 143 -14.64 20.98 -16.10
C GLU A 143 -14.09 21.59 -17.41
N TYR A 144 -12.90 22.18 -17.36
CA TYR A 144 -12.23 22.73 -18.54
C TYR A 144 -11.96 21.65 -19.60
N ARG A 145 -11.51 20.46 -19.20
CA ARG A 145 -11.29 19.33 -20.13
C ARG A 145 -12.58 18.89 -20.82
N VAL A 146 -13.67 18.78 -20.06
CA VAL A 146 -15.00 18.40 -20.60
C VAL A 146 -15.50 19.47 -21.57
N GLN A 147 -15.41 20.75 -21.20
CA GLN A 147 -15.84 21.85 -22.06
C GLN A 147 -15.03 21.90 -23.36
N LYS A 148 -13.71 21.76 -23.28
CA LYS A 148 -12.83 21.72 -24.46
C LYS A 148 -13.15 20.53 -25.38
N ALA A 149 -13.43 19.35 -24.81
CA ALA A 149 -13.82 18.18 -25.59
C ALA A 149 -15.17 18.38 -26.29
N TYR A 150 -16.14 19.01 -25.60
CA TYR A 150 -17.44 19.35 -26.17
C TYR A 150 -17.34 20.36 -27.33
N GLU A 151 -16.58 21.44 -27.14
CA GLU A 151 -16.29 22.44 -28.19
C GLU A 151 -15.66 21.78 -29.43
N ALA A 152 -14.66 20.92 -29.23
CA ALA A 152 -14.01 20.18 -30.33
C ALA A 152 -15.00 19.27 -31.07
N ALA A 153 -15.82 18.50 -30.35
CA ALA A 153 -16.83 17.63 -30.95
C ALA A 153 -17.89 18.43 -31.73
N LYS A 154 -18.31 19.59 -31.21
CA LYS A 154 -19.24 20.50 -31.88
C LYS A 154 -18.67 21.03 -33.20
N THR A 155 -17.40 21.42 -33.23
CA THR A 155 -16.74 21.87 -34.47
C THR A 155 -16.59 20.78 -35.52
N LEU A 156 -16.44 19.52 -35.11
CA LEU A 156 -16.38 18.35 -35.99
C LEU A 156 -17.75 18.03 -36.63
N HIS A 157 -18.84 18.17 -35.86
CA HIS A 157 -20.20 17.96 -36.38
C HIS A 157 -20.73 19.10 -37.25
N ALA A 158 -20.09 20.27 -37.22
CA ALA A 158 -20.45 21.44 -38.03
C ALA A 158 -19.74 21.50 -39.40
N ARG A 159 -18.91 20.50 -39.73
CA ARG A 159 -18.26 20.31 -41.03
C ARG A 159 -18.93 19.18 -41.80
#